data_AF-A0A060XF16-F1
#
_entry.id   AF-A0A060XF16-F1
#
_cell.length_a   1.000
_cell.length_b   1.000
_cell.length_c   1.000
_cell.angle_alpha   90.00
_cell.angle_beta   90.00
_cell.angle_gamma   90.00
#
_symmetry.space_group_name_H-M   'P 1'
#
loop_
_entity.id
_entity.type
_entity.pdbx_description
1 polymer ?
#
loop_
_entity_poly.entity_id
_entity_poly.type
_entity_poly.pdbx_seq_one_letter_code
_entity_poly.pdbx_strand_id
1 'polypeptide(L)'
;MHGYNFFLSTALTILFSGPAQGYFPEERWSPESPLLAPRVLIALVCRNSEHSLPYFLGNIERLNFPKDRVAIWVATDHNVDNTTAILRDWLVKVQKLYHYVEWRPQEEPT
;
A
#
# COMPACT_ATOMS: atom_id res chain seq x y z
N MET A 1 -30.73 32.46 -59.26
CA MET A 1 -31.12 32.61 -57.84
C MET A 1 -30.51 31.49 -56.97
N HIS A 2 -29.20 31.21 -57.06
CA HIS A 2 -28.53 30.12 -56.30
C HIS A 2 -27.24 30.55 -55.57
N GLY A 3 -26.75 31.78 -55.77
CA GLY A 3 -25.48 32.23 -55.15
C GLY A 3 -25.61 32.69 -53.70
N TYR A 4 -26.77 33.21 -53.28
CA TYR A 4 -26.91 33.86 -51.97
C TYR A 4 -27.04 32.87 -50.79
N ASN A 5 -27.65 31.70 -51.03
CA ASN A 5 -27.80 30.66 -50.00
C ASN A 5 -26.49 29.97 -49.65
N PHE A 6 -25.51 29.95 -50.57
CA PHE A 6 -24.21 29.35 -50.32
C PHE A 6 -23.36 30.20 -49.37
N PHE A 7 -23.41 31.53 -49.52
CA PHE A 7 -22.69 32.48 -48.66
C PHE A 7 -23.26 32.58 -47.24
N LEU A 8 -24.58 32.49 -47.09
CA LEU A 8 -25.23 32.44 -45.77
C LEU A 8 -24.94 31.12 -45.04
N SER A 9 -24.90 30.01 -45.77
CA SER A 9 -24.56 28.70 -45.21
C SER A 9 -23.12 28.64 -44.70
N THR A 10 -22.16 29.20 -45.44
CA THR A 10 -20.74 29.21 -45.05
C THR A 10 -20.47 30.16 -43.88
N ALA A 11 -21.13 31.31 -43.83
CA ALA A 11 -21.04 32.23 -42.69
C ALA A 11 -21.56 31.60 -41.38
N LEU A 12 -22.63 30.80 -41.46
CA LEU A 12 -23.19 30.09 -40.30
C LEU A 12 -22.25 28.97 -39.81
N THR A 13 -21.52 28.31 -40.71
CA THR A 13 -20.59 27.22 -40.32
C THR A 13 -19.37 27.74 -39.55
N ILE A 14 -18.89 28.94 -39.90
CA ILE A 14 -17.76 29.60 -39.23
C ILE A 14 -18.15 30.09 -37.82
N LEU A 15 -19.40 30.50 -37.62
CA LEU A 15 -19.90 30.94 -36.32
C LEU A 15 -20.13 29.79 -35.32
N PHE A 16 -20.36 28.57 -35.80
CA PHE A 16 -20.53 27.37 -34.96
C PHE A 16 -19.24 26.57 -34.74
N SER A 17 -18.14 26.88 -35.43
CA SER A 17 -16.82 26.36 -35.10
C SER A 17 -16.20 27.20 -33.97
N GLY A 18 -16.72 27.06 -32.76
CA GLY A 18 -15.95 27.42 -31.57
C GLY A 18 -14.61 26.67 -31.58
N PRO A 19 -13.56 27.16 -30.87
CA PRO A 19 -12.33 26.40 -30.77
C PRO A 19 -12.72 24.99 -30.36
N ALA A 20 -12.31 24.00 -31.14
CA ALA A 20 -12.48 22.61 -30.76
C ALA A 20 -11.75 22.49 -29.43
N GLN A 21 -12.50 22.59 -28.33
CA GLN A 21 -11.99 22.50 -26.98
C GLN A 21 -11.73 21.02 -26.78
N GLY A 22 -10.68 20.53 -27.43
CA GLY A 22 -10.12 19.22 -27.17
C GLY A 22 -9.87 19.20 -25.68
N TYR A 23 -10.61 18.34 -24.98
CA TYR A 23 -10.33 18.08 -23.58
C TYR A 23 -9.02 17.30 -23.56
N PHE A 24 -7.91 17.97 -23.26
CA PHE A 24 -6.62 17.35 -23.07
C PHE A 24 -6.45 17.05 -21.57
N PRO A 25 -6.49 15.77 -21.16
CA PRO A 25 -6.28 15.40 -19.76
C PRO A 25 -4.94 15.91 -19.20
N GLU A 26 -3.95 16.11 -20.07
CA GLU A 26 -2.59 16.53 -19.73
C GLU A 26 -2.50 18.00 -19.29
N GLU A 27 -3.45 18.85 -19.69
CA GLU A 27 -3.54 20.25 -19.24
C GLU A 27 -4.05 20.37 -17.80
N ARG A 28 -4.57 19.26 -17.24
CA ARG A 28 -5.05 19.20 -15.86
C ARG A 28 -3.86 19.01 -14.93
N TRP A 29 -3.23 20.11 -14.53
CA TRP A 29 -2.21 20.08 -13.48
C TRP A 29 -2.80 19.43 -12.22
N SER A 30 -2.34 18.21 -11.94
CA SER A 30 -2.64 17.48 -10.72
C SER A 30 -1.39 17.57 -9.85
N PRO A 31 -1.47 18.10 -8.63
CA PRO A 31 -0.32 18.10 -7.73
C PRO A 31 0.14 16.66 -7.52
N GLU A 32 1.45 16.44 -7.50
CA GLU A 32 1.98 15.12 -7.15
C GLU A 32 1.49 14.72 -5.75
N SER A 33 1.24 13.43 -5.56
CA SER A 33 0.89 12.90 -4.26
C SER A 33 1.98 13.23 -3.23
N PRO A 34 1.63 13.47 -1.95
CA PRO A 34 2.62 13.65 -0.90
C PRO A 34 3.61 12.48 -0.87
N LEU A 35 4.88 12.79 -0.61
CA LEU A 35 5.90 11.76 -0.41
C LEU A 35 5.57 10.96 0.86
N LEU A 36 5.12 9.73 0.69
CA LEU A 36 4.85 8.79 1.78
C LEU A 36 5.93 7.72 1.81
N ALA A 37 6.45 7.41 3.00
CA ALA A 37 7.36 6.27 3.20
C ALA A 37 6.69 4.98 2.70
N PRO A 38 7.34 4.10 1.91
CA PRO A 38 6.67 2.96 1.27
C PRO A 38 5.99 2.00 2.27
N ARG A 39 5.03 1.21 1.80
CA ARG A 39 4.51 0.09 2.61
C ARG A 39 5.53 -1.03 2.60
N VAL A 40 5.88 -1.57 3.76
CA VAL A 40 6.87 -2.66 3.87
C VAL A 40 6.28 -3.84 4.61
N LEU A 41 6.73 -5.05 4.25
CA LEU A 41 6.40 -6.29 4.93
C LEU A 41 7.64 -6.82 5.64
N ILE A 42 7.52 -7.09 6.94
CA ILE A 42 8.51 -7.81 7.72
C ILE A 42 8.00 -9.24 7.89
N ALA A 43 8.65 -10.19 7.21
CA ALA A 43 8.35 -11.62 7.32
C ALA A 43 9.31 -12.27 8.33
N LEU A 44 8.73 -12.93 9.33
CA LEU A 44 9.43 -13.64 10.40
C LEU A 44 9.13 -15.13 10.27
N VAL A 45 10.18 -15.92 10.10
CA VAL A 45 10.10 -17.39 10.19
C VAL A 45 10.97 -17.79 11.36
N CYS A 46 10.35 -18.35 12.40
CA CYS A 46 11.03 -18.64 13.64
C CYS A 46 10.90 -20.12 13.99
N ARG A 47 12.01 -20.74 14.37
CA ARG A 47 12.04 -22.10 14.93
C ARG A 47 13.11 -22.20 16.00
N ASN A 48 12.77 -22.73 17.18
CA ASN A 48 13.65 -22.89 18.34
C ASN A 48 14.57 -21.68 18.61
N SER A 49 13.96 -20.48 18.65
CA SER A 49 14.66 -19.19 18.71
C SER A 49 14.35 -18.41 20.00
N GLU A 50 13.88 -19.08 21.06
CA GLU A 50 13.44 -18.45 22.31
C GLU A 50 14.46 -17.44 22.86
N HIS A 51 15.75 -17.79 22.85
CA HIS A 51 16.79 -16.97 23.48
C HIS A 51 17.12 -15.68 22.72
N SER A 52 17.02 -15.68 21.39
CA SER A 52 17.39 -14.53 20.55
C SER A 52 16.17 -13.66 20.21
N LEU A 53 14.98 -14.25 20.21
CA LEU A 53 13.77 -13.63 19.74
C LEU A 53 13.40 -12.33 20.49
N PRO A 54 13.46 -12.23 21.84
CA PRO A 54 13.16 -10.97 22.54
C PRO A 54 14.02 -9.79 22.09
N TYR A 55 15.32 -10.03 21.82
CA TYR A 55 16.23 -9.01 21.33
C TYR A 55 15.86 -8.58 19.91
N PHE A 56 15.51 -9.54 19.05
CA PHE A 56 15.09 -9.26 17.68
C PHE A 56 13.78 -8.45 17.63
N LEU A 57 12.77 -8.86 18.40
CA LEU A 57 11.49 -8.16 18.48
C LEU A 57 11.65 -6.73 19.05
N GLY A 58 12.51 -6.55 20.05
CA GLY A 58 12.85 -5.23 20.56
C GLY A 58 13.48 -4.31 19.50
N ASN A 59 14.22 -4.84 18.53
CA ASN A 59 14.74 -4.04 17.42
C ASN A 59 13.64 -3.61 16.44
N ILE A 60 12.67 -4.48 16.16
CA ILE A 60 11.50 -4.12 15.31
C ILE A 60 10.70 -3.00 15.98
N GLU A 61 10.51 -3.06 17.29
CA GLU A 61 9.78 -2.03 18.04
C GLU A 61 10.47 -0.66 17.98
N ARG A 62 11.81 -0.64 18.02
CA ARG A 62 12.64 0.56 17.97
C ARG A 62 12.88 1.11 16.56
N LEU A 63 12.42 0.43 15.52
CA LEU A 63 12.58 0.89 14.14
C LEU A 63 11.94 2.28 13.99
N ASN A 64 12.73 3.26 13.58
CA ASN A 64 12.25 4.61 13.27
C ASN A 64 11.58 4.64 11.89
N PHE A 65 10.44 3.95 11.78
CA PHE A 65 9.64 3.86 10.56
C PHE A 65 8.15 3.88 10.94
N PRO A 66 7.28 4.52 10.12
CA PRO A 66 5.84 4.59 10.40
C PRO A 66 5.22 3.18 10.53
N LYS A 67 4.77 2.83 11.73
CA LYS A 67 4.24 1.48 12.04
C LYS A 67 2.95 1.17 11.27
N ASP A 68 2.14 2.19 11.02
CA ASP A 68 0.93 2.16 10.18
C ASP A 68 1.21 1.88 8.69
N ARG A 69 2.48 1.89 8.28
CA ARG A 69 2.96 1.51 6.94
C ARG A 69 3.69 0.17 6.93
N VAL A 70 3.83 -0.51 8.07
CA VAL A 70 4.52 -1.80 8.20
C VAL A 70 3.50 -2.90 8.40
N ALA A 71 3.59 -3.95 7.59
CA ALA A 71 2.91 -5.22 7.79
C ALA A 71 3.89 -6.22 8.45
N ILE A 72 3.39 -7.03 9.36
CA ILE A 72 4.14 -8.12 9.99
C ILE A 72 3.50 -9.44 9.62
N TRP A 73 4.29 -10.37 9.13
CA TRP A 73 3.86 -11.74 8.85
C TRP A 73 4.77 -12.69 9.61
N VAL A 74 4.18 -13.56 10.42
CA VAL A 74 4.96 -14.47 11.26
C VAL A 74 4.50 -15.90 11.04
N ALA A 75 5.44 -16.76 10.66
CA ALA A 75 5.28 -18.19 10.65
C ALA A 75 6.22 -18.86 11.64
N THR A 76 5.72 -19.91 12.29
CA THR A 76 6.53 -20.70 13.20
C THR A 76 6.05 -22.14 13.18
N ASP A 77 6.98 -23.08 13.19
CA ASP A 77 6.69 -24.51 13.11
C ASP A 77 7.62 -25.31 14.03
N HIS A 78 7.14 -26.48 14.48
CA HIS A 78 7.97 -27.50 15.13
C HIS A 78 8.94 -26.97 16.22
N ASN A 79 8.45 -26.07 17.09
CA ASN A 79 9.19 -25.59 18.24
C ASN A 79 9.11 -26.59 19.39
N VAL A 80 10.24 -26.84 20.03
CA VAL A 80 10.35 -27.54 21.31
C VAL A 80 10.49 -26.55 22.46
N ASP A 81 10.96 -25.33 22.16
CA ASP A 81 11.15 -24.24 23.11
C ASP A 81 9.94 -23.28 23.18
N ASN A 82 10.07 -22.18 23.91
CA ASN A 82 8.98 -21.24 24.15
C ASN A 82 8.77 -20.19 23.03
N THR A 83 9.34 -20.42 21.84
CA THR A 83 9.26 -19.50 20.68
C THR A 83 7.82 -19.14 20.34
N THR A 84 6.93 -20.12 20.26
CA THR A 84 5.51 -19.91 19.90
C THR A 84 4.80 -18.98 20.89
N ALA A 85 5.04 -19.16 22.20
CA ALA A 85 4.43 -18.35 23.24
C ALA A 85 4.93 -16.89 23.20
N ILE A 86 6.25 -16.69 23.05
CA ILE A 86 6.84 -15.34 22.96
C ILE A 86 6.27 -14.59 21.74
N LEU A 87 6.20 -15.25 20.58
CA LEU A 87 5.63 -14.64 19.37
C LEU A 87 4.16 -14.27 19.58
N ARG A 88 3.35 -15.18 20.12
CA ARG A 88 1.93 -14.94 20.36
C ARG A 88 1.71 -13.74 21.29
N ASP A 89 2.41 -13.72 22.43
CA ASP A 89 2.30 -12.65 23.42
C ASP A 89 2.71 -11.29 22.84
N TRP A 90 3.76 -11.28 22.03
CA TRP A 90 4.21 -10.06 21.37
C TRP A 90 3.22 -9.58 20.31
N LEU A 91 2.75 -10.47 19.42
CA LEU A 91 1.81 -10.13 18.35
C LEU A 91 0.51 -9.55 18.89
N VAL A 92 -0.04 -10.11 19.97
CA VAL A 92 -1.24 -9.57 20.64
C VAL A 92 -1.04 -8.13 21.13
N LYS A 93 0.15 -7.81 21.65
CA LYS A 93 0.49 -6.46 22.13
C LYS A 93 0.62 -5.45 20.99
N VAL A 94 1.25 -5.85 19.87
CA VAL A 94 1.59 -4.91 18.79
C VAL A 94 0.58 -4.86 17.65
N GLN A 95 -0.39 -5.77 17.58
CA GLN A 95 -1.34 -5.89 16.45
C GLN A 95 -2.04 -4.58 16.05
N LYS A 96 -2.31 -3.69 17.02
CA LYS A 96 -3.00 -2.40 16.77
C LYS A 96 -2.07 -1.28 16.29
N LEU A 97 -0.76 -1.47 16.44
CA LEU A 97 0.26 -0.47 16.07
C LEU A 97 0.66 -0.61 14.60
N TYR A 98 0.70 -1.84 14.11
CA TYR A 98 1.12 -2.17 12.76
C TYR A 98 -0.07 -2.15 11.80
N HIS A 99 0.20 -1.89 10.52
CA HIS A 99 -0.84 -1.83 9.50
C HIS A 99 -1.64 -3.13 9.39
N TYR A 100 -0.92 -4.24 9.43
CA TYR A 100 -1.42 -5.58 9.22
C TYR A 100 -0.52 -6.55 9.96
N VAL A 101 -1.13 -7.54 10.62
CA VAL A 101 -0.40 -8.58 11.35
C VAL A 101 -1.02 -9.93 10.99
N GLU A 102 -0.20 -10.85 10.49
CA GLU A 102 -0.61 -12.21 10.15
C GLU A 102 0.18 -13.23 10.96
N TRP A 103 -0.54 -14.21 11.50
CA TRP A 103 0.00 -15.27 12.34
C TRP A 103 -0.25 -16.64 11.69
N ARG A 104 0.81 -17.41 11.47
CA ARG A 104 0.81 -18.74 10.83
C ARG A 104 1.55 -19.77 11.71
N PRO A 105 0.93 -20.24 12.79
CA PRO A 105 1.51 -21.31 13.60
C PRO A 105 1.30 -22.67 12.92
N GLN A 106 2.30 -23.54 12.99
CA GLN A 106 2.18 -24.94 12.63
C GLN A 106 2.72 -25.82 13.77
N GLU A 107 1.80 -26.30 14.61
CA GLU A 107 2.15 -27.14 15.76
C GLU A 107 2.27 -28.63 15.36
N GLU A 108 1.50 -29.06 14.37
CA GLU A 108 1.47 -30.45 13.92
C GLU A 108 2.18 -30.63 12.56
N PRO A 109 3.01 -31.69 12.42
CA PRO A 109 3.58 -32.05 11.13
C PRO A 109 2.47 -32.48 10.16
N THR A 110 2.44 -31.86 8.98
CA THR A 110 1.68 -32.33 7.81
C THR A 110 2.44 -33.42 7.05
#